data_AF-A0A377Z5E6-F1
#
_entry.id   AF-A0A377Z5E6-F1
#
_cell.length_a   1.000
_cell.length_b   1.000
_cell.length_c   1.000
_cell.angle_alpha   90.00
_cell.angle_beta   90.00
_cell.angle_gamma   90.00
#
_symmetry.space_group_name_H-M   'P 1'
#
loop_
_entity.id
_entity.type
_entity.pdbx_description
1 polymer ?
#
loop_
_entity_poly.entity_id
_entity_poly.type
_entity_poly.pdbx_seq_one_letter_code
_entity_poly.pdbx_strand_id
1 'polypeptide(L)' 'MLTIGHVGADFITLAAMLRIPVCMHNVEEAKIYRPSAWAAHGMDIEGQDYRACQNYGPLYKR' A
#
# COMPACT_ATOMS: atom_id res chain seq x y z
N MET A 1 1.02 3.67 -18.25
CA MET A 1 0.50 2.30 -18.46
C MET A 1 -1.01 2.37 -18.33
N LEU A 2 -1.76 1.69 -19.19
CA LEU A 2 -3.23 1.61 -19.11
C LEU A 2 -3.60 0.15 -18.83
N THR A 3 -4.43 -0.06 -17.81
CA THR A 3 -4.93 -1.38 -17.41
C THR A 3 -6.46 -1.36 -17.51
N ILE A 4 -7.05 -2.45 -17.98
CA ILE A 4 -8.50 -2.54 -18.16
C ILE A 4 -9.22 -2.60 -16.80
N GLY A 5 -10.30 -1.83 -16.65
CA GLY A 5 -11.13 -1.81 -15.44
C GLY A 5 -10.55 -0.99 -14.27
N HIS A 6 -11.27 -0.98 -13.15
CA HIS A 6 -10.88 -0.27 -11.93
C HIS A 6 -10.10 -1.18 -10.97
N VAL A 7 -8.85 -1.47 -11.34
CA VAL A 7 -7.95 -2.39 -10.62
C VAL A 7 -7.07 -1.68 -9.57
N GLY A 8 -7.45 -0.49 -9.13
CA GLY A 8 -6.63 0.32 -8.21
C GLY A 8 -6.40 -0.36 -6.85
N ALA A 9 -7.42 -1.04 -6.31
CA ALA A 9 -7.30 -1.77 -5.05
C ALA A 9 -6.34 -2.97 -5.15
N ASP A 10 -6.31 -3.64 -6.31
CA ASP A 10 -5.39 -4.74 -6.58
C ASP A 10 -3.94 -4.24 -6.60
N PHE A 11 -3.70 -3.10 -7.24
CA PHE A 11 -2.39 -2.46 -7.24
C PHE A 11 -1.94 -2.02 -5.86
N ILE A 12 -2.84 -1.46 -5.03
CA ILE A 12 -2.51 -1.07 -3.65
C ILE A 12 -2.12 -2.30 -2.82
N THR A 13 -2.88 -3.40 -2.95
CA THR A 13 -2.58 -4.65 -2.25
C THR A 13 -1.22 -5.21 -2.67
N LEU A 14 -0.95 -5.23 -3.98
CA LEU A 14 0.33 -5.67 -4.53
C LEU A 14 1.49 -4.78 -4.09
N ALA A 15 1.31 -3.45 -4.09
CA ALA A 15 2.31 -2.49 -3.65
C ALA A 15 2.67 -2.70 -2.17
N ALA A 16 1.67 -2.95 -1.30
CA ALA A 16 1.89 -3.26 0.10
C ALA A 16 2.68 -4.58 0.29
N MET A 17 2.40 -5.62 -0.50
CA MET A 17 3.19 -6.86 -0.49
C MET A 17 4.65 -6.62 -0.93
N LEU A 18 4.89 -5.68 -1.83
CA LEU A 18 6.24 -5.33 -2.29
C LEU A 18 6.91 -4.23 -1.45
N ARG A 19 6.20 -3.68 -0.45
CA ARG A 19 6.65 -2.56 0.40
C ARG A 19 7.01 -1.32 -0.41
N ILE A 20 6.21 -1.03 -1.44
CA ILE A 20 6.32 0.16 -2.26
C ILE A 20 5.22 1.13 -1.80
N PRO A 21 5.57 2.33 -1.29
CA PRO A 21 4.59 3.30 -0.82
C PRO A 21 3.78 3.86 -2.00
N VAL A 22 2.47 3.93 -1.84
CA VAL A 22 1.57 4.53 -2.84
C VAL A 22 1.42 6.03 -2.56
N CYS A 23 2.12 6.87 -3.33
CA CYS A 23 2.13 8.33 -3.12
C CYS A 23 0.87 9.05 -3.63
N MET A 24 0.06 8.41 -4.50
CA MET A 24 -1.14 9.00 -5.05
C MET A 24 -2.10 7.89 -5.52
N HIS A 25 -3.34 7.94 -5.05
CA HIS A 25 -4.45 7.15 -5.58
C HIS A 25 -5.79 7.85 -5.29
N ASN A 26 -6.84 7.51 -6.04
CA ASN A 26 -8.21 7.95 -5.80
C ASN A 26 -9.16 6.78 -5.49
N VAL A 27 -8.61 5.63 -5.09
CA VAL A 27 -9.37 4.46 -4.65
C VAL A 27 -10.08 4.75 -3.32
N GLU A 28 -11.33 4.31 -3.19
CA GLU A 28 -12.11 4.39 -1.94
C GLU A 28 -11.39 3.71 -0.77
N GLU A 29 -11.37 4.33 0.40
CA GLU A 29 -10.64 3.84 1.58
C GLU A 29 -11.08 2.43 2.01
N ALA A 30 -12.38 2.12 1.92
CA ALA A 30 -12.91 0.80 2.27
C ALA A 30 -12.39 -0.34 1.38
N LYS A 31 -11.82 -0.03 0.21
CA LYS A 31 -11.23 -1.00 -0.71
C LYS A 31 -9.72 -1.16 -0.51
N ILE A 32 -9.11 -0.39 0.38
CA ILE A 32 -7.68 -0.46 0.66
C ILE A 32 -7.41 -1.67 1.54
N TYR A 33 -6.82 -2.69 0.93
CA TYR A 33 -6.45 -3.92 1.61
C TYR A 33 -4.92 -4.04 1.71
N ARG A 34 -4.43 -4.13 2.93
CA ARG A 34 -3.00 -4.25 3.26
C ARG A 34 -2.83 -5.27 4.40
N PRO A 35 -1.61 -5.80 4.64
CA PRO A 35 -1.37 -6.67 5.79
C PRO A 35 -1.74 -5.95 7.11
N SER A 36 -2.32 -6.68 8.06
CA SER A 36 -2.82 -6.12 9.34
C SER A 36 -1.78 -5.30 10.12
N ALA A 37 -0.49 -5.60 9.92
CA ALA A 37 0.62 -4.86 10.50
C ALA A 37 0.64 -3.37 10.11
N TRP A 38 0.11 -2.98 8.94
CA TRP A 38 0.04 -1.57 8.51
C TRP A 38 -0.81 -0.74 9.48
N ALA A 39 -1.89 -1.29 10.04
CA ALA A 39 -2.74 -0.57 10.99
C ALA A 39 -2.00 -0.16 12.27
N ALA A 40 -0.95 -0.89 12.66
CA ALA A 40 -0.11 -0.53 13.81
C ALA A 40 0.78 0.71 13.53
N HIS A 41 0.98 1.06 12.25
CA HIS A 41 1.74 2.24 11.84
C HIS A 41 0.89 3.52 11.80
N GLY A 42 -0.37 3.49 12.23
CA GLY A 42 -1.24 4.65 12.41
C GLY A 42 -2.55 4.55 11.63
N MET A 43 -3.47 5.47 11.94
CA MET A 43 -4.80 5.51 11.32
C MET A 43 -4.80 6.22 9.95
N ASP A 44 -3.89 7.16 9.75
CA ASP A 44 -3.71 7.83 8.46
C ASP A 44 -3.21 6.82 7.41
N ILE A 45 -3.96 6.68 6.32
CA ILE A 45 -3.75 5.65 5.30
C ILE A 45 -2.45 5.86 4.53
N GLU A 46 -2.09 7.11 4.27
CA GLU A 46 -0.85 7.45 3.59
C GLU A 46 0.33 7.29 4.57
N GLY A 47 0.24 7.90 5.75
CA GLY A 47 1.29 7.85 6.76
C GLY A 47 1.61 6.45 7.25
N GLN A 48 0.60 5.57 7.40
CA GLN A 48 0.85 4.17 7.76
C GLN A 48 1.61 3.41 6.65
N ASP A 49 1.37 3.74 5.38
CA ASP A 49 2.04 3.09 4.25
C ASP A 49 3.52 3.44 4.20
N TYR A 50 3.83 4.74 4.30
CA TYR A 50 5.21 5.21 4.32
C TYR A 50 5.99 4.65 5.51
N ARG A 51 5.40 4.68 6.72
CA ARG A 51 6.04 4.14 7.92
C ARG A 51 6.23 2.63 7.84
N ALA A 52 5.25 1.88 7.36
CA ALA A 52 5.35 0.43 7.21
C ALA A 52 6.38 0.05 6.13
N CYS A 53 6.34 0.69 4.95
CA CYS A 53 7.29 0.43 3.87
C CYS A 53 8.73 0.77 4.29
N GLN A 54 8.93 1.87 5.02
CA GLN A 54 10.24 2.22 5.57
C GLN A 54 10.72 1.23 6.64
N ASN A 55 9.81 0.74 7.49
CA ASN A 55 10.14 -0.21 8.56
C ASN A 55 10.54 -1.59 8.00
N TYR A 56 9.72 -2.15 7.10
CA TYR A 56 9.93 -3.49 6.57
C TYR A 56 10.96 -3.53 5.43
N GLY A 57 11.11 -2.46 4.67
CA GLY A 57 12.02 -2.39 3.55
C GLY A 57 11.68 -3.35 2.39
N PRO A 58 12.56 -3.46 1.39
CA PRO A 58 12.36 -4.29 0.21
C PRO A 58 12.33 -5.79 0.53
N LEU A 59 11.51 -6.55 -0.18
CA LEU A 59 11.26 -7.97 0.10
C LEU A 59 12.50 -8.88 -0.08
N TYR A 60 13.31 -8.65 -1.12
CA TYR A 60 14.33 -9.61 -1.51
C TYR A 60 15.73 -9.29 -0.98
N LYS A 61 16.14 -8.02 -0.96
CA LYS A 61 17.43 -7.54 -0.46
C LYS A 61 17.32 -6.07 -0.09
N ARG A 62 17.96 -5.67 1.01
CA ARG A 62 18.10 -4.28 1.44
C ARG A 62 19.39 -3.66 0.90
#